data_AF-A0A6A8LRG8-F1
#
_entry.id   AF-A0A6A8LRG8-F1
#
_cell.length_a   1.000
_cell.length_b   1.000
_cell.length_c   1.000
_cell.angle_alpha   90.00
_cell.angle_beta   90.00
_cell.angle_gamma   90.00
#
_symmetry.space_group_name_H-M   'P 1'
#
loop_
_entity.id
_entity.type
_entity.pdbx_description
1 polymer ?
#
loop_
_entity_poly.entity_id
_entity_poly.type
_entity_poly.pdbx_seq_one_letter_code
_entity_poly.pdbx_strand_id
1 'polypeptide(L)'
;HLFYNNYAITRDKLWTIDAGHWHPTEDVSDNFSAFMPFGKGLMLHVSRPVRWDSDHVVIFDDALVRIARSLVRDDLLSKTNIGLDFFDATINRVAAWVIGARSTQKALLQAMLAPIDDLKKAENEYDFTKRLAVTEELKSFPFGAVWDEFCQRNNVPVGLVKSYSF
;
A
#
# COMPACT_ATOMS: atom_id res chain seq x y z
N HIS A 1 15.35 1.93 12.22
CA HIS A 1 15.48 1.37 10.85
C HIS A 1 16.92 0.97 10.47
N LEU A 2 17.97 1.80 10.68
CA LEU A 2 19.33 1.56 10.14
C LEU A 2 19.98 0.23 10.52
N PHE A 3 19.92 -0.18 11.80
CA PHE A 3 20.55 -1.42 12.26
C PHE A 3 20.02 -2.64 11.50
N TYR A 4 18.69 -2.78 11.39
CA TYR A 4 18.06 -3.93 10.76
C TYR A 4 18.15 -3.90 9.23
N ASN A 5 18.13 -2.72 8.61
CA ASN A 5 18.42 -2.60 7.18
C ASN A 5 19.83 -3.14 6.87
N ASN A 6 20.85 -2.61 7.55
CA ASN A 6 22.24 -3.04 7.35
C ASN A 6 22.42 -4.53 7.68
N TYR A 7 21.76 -5.02 8.72
CA TYR A 7 21.77 -6.43 9.06
C TYR A 7 21.14 -7.29 7.95
N ALA A 8 19.99 -6.88 7.40
CA ALA A 8 19.30 -7.59 6.34
C ALA A 8 20.16 -7.69 5.07
N ILE A 9 20.79 -6.59 4.65
CA ILE A 9 21.73 -6.57 3.50
C ILE A 9 22.90 -7.53 3.74
N THR A 10 23.55 -7.43 4.90
CA THR A 10 24.79 -8.19 5.16
C THR A 10 24.56 -9.67 5.48
N ARG A 11 23.34 -10.08 5.85
CA ARG A 11 23.01 -11.46 6.28
C ARG A 11 21.98 -12.15 5.37
N ASP A 12 21.71 -11.57 4.19
CA ASP A 12 20.76 -12.08 3.20
C ASP A 12 19.38 -12.43 3.83
N LYS A 13 18.84 -11.47 4.59
CA LYS A 13 17.51 -11.55 5.21
C LYS A 13 16.55 -10.59 4.53
N LEU A 14 15.25 -10.90 4.62
CA LEU A 14 14.21 -9.92 4.33
C LEU A 14 14.31 -8.79 5.35
N TRP A 15 14.08 -7.56 4.91
CA TRP A 15 13.94 -6.43 5.84
C TRP A 15 12.46 -6.22 6.12
N THR A 16 12.09 -6.30 7.41
CA THR A 16 10.75 -5.92 7.84
C THR A 16 10.63 -4.42 7.95
N ILE A 17 9.66 -3.84 7.23
CA ILE A 17 9.27 -2.44 7.32
C ILE A 17 7.83 -2.41 7.81
N ASP A 18 7.60 -1.76 8.94
CA ASP A 18 6.25 -1.46 9.44
C ASP A 18 5.91 0.01 9.17
N ALA A 19 4.73 0.28 8.64
CA ALA A 19 4.27 1.64 8.33
C ALA A 19 4.15 2.55 9.56
N GLY A 20 4.02 1.99 10.77
CA GLY A 20 3.87 2.72 12.04
C GLY A 20 5.18 3.04 12.75
N HIS A 21 6.28 2.39 12.36
CA HIS A 21 7.54 2.37 13.13
C HIS A 21 8.57 3.44 12.71
N TRP A 22 8.12 4.57 12.16
CA TRP A 22 9.00 5.61 11.62
C TRP A 22 8.73 6.97 12.23
N HIS A 23 9.61 7.94 11.95
CA HIS A 23 9.46 9.28 12.51
C HIS A 23 8.23 9.97 11.95
N PRO A 24 7.71 11.01 12.64
CA PRO A 24 6.66 11.85 12.07
C PRO A 24 7.05 12.33 10.67
N THR A 25 6.11 12.25 9.73
CA THR A 25 6.26 12.60 8.30
C THR A 25 7.16 11.71 7.45
N GLU A 26 7.84 10.72 8.04
CA GLU A 26 8.68 9.80 7.29
C GLU A 26 7.82 8.84 6.47
N ASP A 27 8.11 8.74 5.17
CA ASP A 27 7.37 7.87 4.26
C ASP A 27 8.11 6.56 4.05
N VAL A 28 7.48 5.46 4.45
CA VAL A 28 8.07 4.13 4.30
C VAL A 28 8.23 3.71 2.84
N SER A 29 7.39 4.21 1.95
CA SER A 29 7.39 3.84 0.53
C SER A 29 8.61 4.36 -0.23
N ASP A 30 9.23 5.44 0.26
CA ASP A 30 10.47 6.01 -0.28
C ASP A 30 11.69 5.10 -0.03
N ASN A 31 11.61 4.22 0.98
CA ASN A 31 12.70 3.31 1.32
C ASN A 31 12.75 2.08 0.40
N PHE A 32 11.67 1.78 -0.33
CA PHE A 32 11.57 0.54 -1.11
C PHE A 32 12.56 0.53 -2.27
N SER A 33 12.49 1.55 -3.14
CA SER A 33 13.37 1.67 -4.31
C SER A 33 14.83 1.89 -3.93
N ALA A 34 15.11 2.46 -2.75
CA ALA A 34 16.46 2.61 -2.22
C ALA A 34 17.06 1.29 -1.72
N PHE A 35 16.26 0.43 -1.08
CA PHE A 35 16.73 -0.84 -0.52
C PHE A 35 16.80 -1.97 -1.56
N MET A 36 15.84 -2.02 -2.49
CA MET A 36 15.63 -3.20 -3.34
C MET A 36 16.76 -3.57 -4.32
N PRO A 37 17.63 -2.64 -4.77
CA PRO A 37 18.83 -2.99 -5.53
C PRO A 37 19.87 -3.80 -4.74
N PHE A 38 19.84 -3.73 -3.40
CA PHE A 38 20.85 -4.32 -2.52
C PHE A 38 20.29 -5.41 -1.60
N GLY A 39 18.99 -5.33 -1.29
CA GLY A 39 18.30 -6.23 -0.39
C GLY A 39 17.71 -7.46 -1.08
N LYS A 40 17.45 -8.49 -0.29
CA LYS A 40 16.78 -9.72 -0.74
C LYS A 40 15.30 -9.51 -1.10
N GLY A 41 14.63 -8.61 -0.37
CA GLY A 41 13.18 -8.40 -0.43
C GLY A 41 12.65 -7.84 0.88
N LEU A 42 11.35 -7.55 0.92
CA LEU A 42 10.68 -6.96 2.08
C LEU A 42 9.70 -7.93 2.75
N MET A 43 9.57 -7.78 4.06
CA MET A 43 8.33 -8.07 4.77
C MET A 43 7.70 -6.73 5.11
N LEU A 44 6.58 -6.39 4.49
CA LEU A 44 5.89 -5.14 4.72
C LEU A 44 4.73 -5.37 5.68
N HIS A 45 4.78 -4.73 6.84
CA HIS A 45 3.63 -4.60 7.72
C HIS A 45 2.90 -3.30 7.39
N VAL A 46 1.67 -3.45 6.89
CA VAL A 46 0.78 -2.32 6.63
C VAL A 46 -0.04 -2.08 7.89
N SER A 47 0.19 -0.93 8.52
CA SER A 47 -0.45 -0.43 9.73
C SER A 47 -0.85 1.03 9.54
N ARG A 48 -1.57 1.62 10.49
CA ARG A 48 -1.90 3.06 10.48
C ARG A 48 -1.48 3.72 11.80
N PRO A 49 -0.35 4.45 11.82
CA PRO A 49 0.02 5.22 13.00
C PRO A 49 -0.88 6.43 13.18
N VAL A 50 -1.28 6.69 14.41
CA VAL A 50 -2.01 7.89 14.82
C VAL A 50 -1.17 8.58 15.89
N ARG A 51 -0.24 9.43 15.42
CA ARG A 51 0.80 10.16 16.18
C ARG A 51 1.93 9.30 16.75
N TRP A 52 1.65 8.05 17.08
CA TRP A 52 2.61 7.04 17.49
C TRP A 52 2.28 5.74 16.77
N ASP A 53 3.08 4.71 17.03
CA ASP A 53 2.87 3.34 16.53
C ASP A 53 1.67 2.68 17.21
N SER A 54 0.47 3.14 16.81
CA SER A 54 -0.77 2.95 17.55
C SER A 54 -1.65 1.83 17.01
N ASP A 55 -1.17 1.07 16.02
CA ASP A 55 -1.84 -0.12 15.49
C ASP A 55 -3.31 0.08 15.08
N HIS A 56 -3.67 1.24 14.53
CA HIS A 56 -5.03 1.44 14.07
C HIS A 56 -5.27 0.68 12.77
N VAL A 57 -6.53 0.28 12.55
CA VAL A 57 -6.96 -0.36 11.30
C VAL A 57 -6.53 0.48 10.10
N VAL A 58 -5.92 -0.20 9.13
CA VAL A 58 -5.52 0.35 7.84
C VAL A 58 -6.74 0.91 7.13
N ILE A 59 -6.61 2.14 6.62
CA ILE A 59 -7.63 2.79 5.81
C ILE A 59 -7.06 3.10 4.42
N PHE A 60 -7.95 3.38 3.47
CA PHE A 60 -7.55 3.79 2.14
C PHE A 60 -7.17 5.28 2.11
N ASP A 61 -6.01 5.60 2.69
CA ASP A 61 -5.42 6.95 2.73
C ASP A 61 -4.25 7.13 1.76
N ASP A 62 -3.73 8.34 1.70
CA ASP A 62 -2.63 8.69 0.80
C ASP A 62 -1.34 7.91 1.10
N ALA A 63 -1.08 7.55 2.36
CA ALA A 63 0.11 6.79 2.73
C ALA A 63 0.04 5.36 2.17
N LEU A 64 -1.11 4.69 2.35
CA LEU A 64 -1.33 3.37 1.76
C LEU A 64 -1.29 3.41 0.23
N VAL A 65 -1.87 4.45 -0.39
CA VAL A 65 -1.82 4.64 -1.84
C VAL A 65 -0.38 4.81 -2.33
N ARG A 66 0.48 5.55 -1.62
CA ARG A 66 1.90 5.69 -1.97
C ARG A 66 2.68 4.38 -1.82
N ILE A 67 2.45 3.63 -0.74
CA ILE A 67 3.00 2.27 -0.56
C ILE A 67 2.65 1.39 -1.75
N ALA A 68 1.36 1.28 -2.08
CA ALA A 68 0.90 0.44 -3.19
C ALA A 68 1.46 0.90 -4.54
N ARG A 69 1.46 2.21 -4.80
CA ARG A 69 2.04 2.79 -6.03
C ARG A 69 3.52 2.47 -6.16
N SER A 70 4.31 2.65 -5.10
CA SER A 70 5.75 2.34 -5.09
C SER A 70 5.99 0.86 -5.41
N LEU A 71 5.26 -0.05 -4.75
CA LEU A 71 5.39 -1.49 -4.99
C LEU A 71 5.04 -1.92 -6.42
N VAL A 72 3.97 -1.36 -7.00
CA VAL A 72 3.52 -1.74 -8.35
C VAL A 72 4.37 -1.07 -9.43
N ARG A 73 4.64 0.24 -9.31
CA ARG A 73 5.36 1.04 -10.31
C ARG A 73 6.77 0.52 -10.57
N ASP A 74 7.42 0.03 -9.51
CA ASP A 74 8.80 -0.43 -9.53
C ASP A 74 8.91 -1.97 -9.64
N ASP A 75 7.79 -2.67 -9.90
CA ASP A 75 7.74 -4.14 -10.06
C ASP A 75 8.28 -4.92 -8.85
N LEU A 76 7.91 -4.48 -7.64
CA LEU A 76 8.43 -5.00 -6.37
C LEU A 76 7.50 -6.01 -5.68
N LEU A 77 6.32 -6.28 -6.24
CA LEU A 77 5.33 -7.20 -5.65
C LEU A 77 5.90 -8.61 -5.46
N SER A 78 6.65 -9.13 -6.43
CA SER A 78 7.24 -10.47 -6.37
C SER A 78 8.33 -10.61 -5.29
N LYS A 79 8.86 -9.48 -4.79
CA LYS A 79 9.92 -9.42 -3.78
C LYS A 79 9.42 -8.92 -2.42
N THR A 80 8.12 -8.70 -2.28
CA THR A 80 7.53 -8.10 -1.08
C THR A 80 6.43 -8.99 -0.53
N ASN A 81 6.60 -9.46 0.70
CA ASN A 81 5.54 -10.12 1.45
C ASN A 81 4.71 -9.04 2.15
N ILE A 82 3.43 -8.91 1.81
CA ILE A 82 2.54 -7.89 2.40
C ILE A 82 1.72 -8.52 3.52
N GLY A 83 1.99 -8.12 4.76
CA GLY A 83 1.23 -8.43 5.96
C GLY A 83 0.46 -7.22 6.48
N LEU A 84 -0.60 -7.48 7.25
CA LEU A 84 -1.30 -6.45 8.01
C LEU A 84 -0.83 -6.54 9.46
N ASP A 85 -0.48 -5.39 10.04
CA ASP A 85 -0.16 -5.30 11.47
C ASP A 85 -1.01 -4.18 12.06
N PHE A 86 -2.02 -4.56 12.83
CA PHE A 86 -2.86 -3.63 13.57
C PHE A 86 -3.70 -4.40 14.58
N PHE A 87 -4.12 -3.69 15.62
CA PHE A 87 -4.95 -4.20 16.68
C PHE A 87 -5.85 -3.08 17.21
N ASP A 88 -7.10 -3.08 16.76
CA ASP A 88 -8.12 -2.16 17.26
C ASP A 88 -9.14 -2.94 18.10
N ALA A 89 -9.03 -2.82 19.42
CA ALA A 89 -9.93 -3.45 20.37
C ALA A 89 -11.24 -2.68 20.60
N THR A 90 -11.41 -1.51 19.96
CA THR A 90 -12.55 -0.63 20.19
C THR A 90 -13.72 -0.89 19.23
N ILE A 91 -13.50 -1.70 18.19
CA ILE A 91 -14.50 -2.06 17.17
C ILE A 91 -14.61 -3.60 17.00
N ASN A 92 -15.56 -4.04 16.17
CA ASN A 92 -15.68 -5.45 15.80
C ASN A 92 -14.39 -5.93 15.07
N ARG A 93 -13.71 -6.92 15.64
CA ARG A 93 -12.41 -7.42 15.14
C ARG A 93 -12.49 -8.05 13.75
N VAL A 94 -13.61 -8.67 13.40
CA VAL A 94 -13.84 -9.19 12.04
C VAL A 94 -13.99 -8.02 11.06
N ALA A 95 -14.71 -6.97 11.45
CA ALA A 95 -14.81 -5.76 10.65
C ALA A 95 -13.44 -5.09 10.47
N ALA A 96 -12.62 -5.00 11.52
CA ALA A 96 -11.26 -4.46 11.46
C ALA A 96 -10.41 -5.18 10.39
N TRP A 97 -10.40 -6.53 10.40
CA TRP A 97 -9.68 -7.30 9.37
C TRP A 97 -10.23 -7.09 7.97
N VAL A 98 -11.56 -7.13 7.81
CA VAL A 98 -12.19 -6.95 6.50
C VAL A 98 -11.89 -5.56 5.93
N ILE A 99 -11.96 -4.51 6.77
CA ILE A 99 -11.67 -3.12 6.37
C ILE A 99 -10.20 -2.98 5.99
N GLY A 100 -9.28 -3.43 6.85
CA GLY A 100 -7.84 -3.31 6.60
C GLY A 100 -7.40 -4.06 5.34
N ALA A 101 -7.78 -5.34 5.22
CA ALA A 101 -7.42 -6.16 4.06
C ALA A 101 -7.98 -5.60 2.75
N ARG A 102 -9.26 -5.21 2.72
CA ARG A 102 -9.88 -4.64 1.52
C ARG A 102 -9.30 -3.28 1.17
N SER A 103 -8.91 -2.46 2.15
CA SER A 103 -8.25 -1.17 1.88
C SER A 103 -6.88 -1.37 1.21
N THR A 104 -6.07 -2.31 1.72
CA THR A 104 -4.79 -2.67 1.10
C THR A 104 -4.96 -3.23 -0.31
N GLN A 105 -5.92 -4.13 -0.51
CA GLN A 105 -6.22 -4.68 -1.84
C GLN A 105 -6.71 -3.61 -2.82
N LYS A 106 -7.57 -2.68 -2.38
CA LYS A 106 -8.01 -1.55 -3.21
C LYS A 106 -6.86 -0.64 -3.64
N ALA A 107 -5.91 -0.38 -2.73
CA ALA A 107 -4.73 0.41 -3.07
C ALA A 107 -3.84 -0.27 -4.10
N LEU A 108 -3.60 -1.58 -3.95
CA LEU A 108 -2.88 -2.37 -4.94
C LEU A 108 -3.60 -2.37 -6.29
N LEU A 109 -4.92 -2.58 -6.31
CA LEU A 109 -5.73 -2.53 -7.53
C LEU A 109 -5.64 -1.15 -8.20
N GLN A 110 -5.81 -0.06 -7.45
CA GLN A 110 -5.72 1.29 -8.02
C GLN A 110 -4.33 1.56 -8.60
N ALA A 111 -3.26 1.08 -7.95
CA ALA A 111 -1.91 1.19 -8.45
C ALA A 111 -1.68 0.36 -9.74
N MET A 112 -2.26 -0.85 -9.83
CA MET A 112 -2.20 -1.71 -11.02
C MET A 112 -2.98 -1.14 -12.23
N LEU A 113 -3.96 -0.27 -11.99
CA LEU A 113 -4.74 0.39 -13.03
C LEU A 113 -4.08 1.67 -13.57
N ALA A 114 -2.98 2.12 -12.97
CA ALA A 114 -2.30 3.33 -13.43
C ALA A 114 -1.56 3.10 -14.77
N PRO A 115 -1.56 4.07 -15.71
CA PRO A 115 -0.81 3.99 -16.95
C PRO A 115 0.68 4.28 -16.69
N ILE A 116 1.37 3.34 -16.06
CA ILE A 116 2.73 3.50 -15.53
C ILE A 116 3.72 3.88 -16.63
N ASP A 117 3.65 3.25 -17.81
CA ASP A 117 4.57 3.52 -18.91
C ASP A 117 4.41 4.95 -19.46
N ASP A 118 3.17 5.43 -19.59
CA ASP A 118 2.89 6.80 -20.01
C ASP A 118 3.35 7.83 -18.97
N LEU A 119 3.19 7.51 -17.69
CA LEU A 119 3.67 8.37 -16.58
C LEU A 119 5.20 8.42 -16.55
N LYS A 120 5.89 7.28 -16.73
CA LYS A 120 7.35 7.19 -16.83
C LYS A 120 7.85 7.98 -18.05
N LYS A 121 7.18 7.85 -19.19
CA LYS A 121 7.51 8.63 -20.39
C LYS A 121 7.36 10.13 -20.16
N ALA A 122 6.23 10.58 -19.62
CA ALA A 122 6.00 11.99 -19.31
C ALA A 122 7.07 12.56 -18.35
N GLU A 123 7.46 11.78 -17.34
CA GLU A 123 8.53 12.17 -16.41
C GLU A 123 9.89 12.29 -17.11
N ASN A 124 10.27 11.33 -17.96
CA ASN A 124 11.54 11.34 -18.71
C ASN A 124 11.60 12.45 -19.77
N GLU A 125 10.45 12.88 -20.30
CA GLU A 125 10.32 13.98 -21.26
C GLU A 125 10.13 15.35 -20.59
N TYR A 126 10.20 15.41 -19.25
CA TYR A 126 9.98 16.62 -18.44
C TYR A 126 8.59 17.25 -18.56
N ASP A 127 7.59 16.49 -19.02
CA ASP A 127 6.18 16.89 -19.03
C ASP A 127 5.56 16.66 -17.65
N PHE A 128 6.02 17.45 -16.69
CA PHE A 128 5.57 17.38 -15.29
C PHE A 128 4.11 17.80 -15.13
N THR A 129 3.59 18.62 -16.05
CA THR A 129 2.19 19.00 -16.09
C THR A 129 1.32 17.79 -16.38
N LYS A 130 1.60 17.04 -17.45
CA LYS A 130 0.86 15.81 -17.74
C LYS A 130 1.01 14.78 -16.64
N ARG A 131 2.24 14.59 -16.13
CA ARG A 131 2.50 13.63 -15.03
C ARG A 131 1.62 13.93 -13.82
N LEU A 132 1.55 15.19 -13.40
CA LEU A 132 0.72 15.60 -12.26
C LEU A 132 -0.77 15.49 -12.58
N ALA A 133 -1.21 16.02 -13.72
CA ALA A 133 -2.62 16.01 -14.12
C ALA A 133 -3.19 14.60 -14.19
N VAL A 134 -2.50 13.67 -14.86
CA VAL A 134 -2.94 12.26 -14.94
C VAL A 134 -2.95 11.62 -13.56
N THR A 135 -1.93 11.85 -12.73
CA THR A 135 -1.88 11.26 -11.37
C THR A 135 -3.04 11.70 -10.49
N GLU A 136 -3.49 12.96 -10.63
CA GLU A 136 -4.65 13.47 -9.91
C GLU A 136 -5.97 12.93 -10.47
N GLU A 137 -6.13 12.89 -11.80
CA GLU A 137 -7.34 12.35 -12.44
C GLU A 137 -7.56 10.86 -12.11
N LEU A 138 -6.50 10.07 -11.93
CA LEU A 138 -6.60 8.67 -11.49
C LEU A 138 -7.36 8.49 -10.17
N LYS A 139 -7.43 9.51 -9.31
CA LYS A 139 -8.19 9.45 -8.05
C LYS A 139 -9.71 9.38 -8.29
N SER A 140 -10.16 9.90 -9.44
CA SER A 140 -11.57 9.97 -9.85
C SER A 140 -11.94 8.92 -10.90
N PHE A 141 -10.97 8.13 -11.38
CA PHE A 141 -11.24 7.05 -12.32
C PHE A 141 -12.18 6.01 -11.69
N PRO A 142 -12.95 5.28 -12.51
CA PRO A 142 -13.96 4.32 -12.02
C PRO A 142 -13.34 3.01 -11.49
N PHE A 143 -12.26 3.08 -10.69
CA PHE A 143 -11.62 1.90 -10.09
C PHE A 143 -12.57 1.14 -9.15
N GLY A 144 -13.59 1.83 -8.59
CA GLY A 144 -14.65 1.20 -7.81
C GLY A 144 -15.42 0.14 -8.60
N ALA A 145 -15.70 0.38 -9.89
CA ALA A 145 -16.36 -0.61 -10.75
C ALA A 145 -15.47 -1.85 -10.96
N VAL A 146 -14.15 -1.66 -11.12
CA VAL A 146 -13.19 -2.77 -11.24
C VAL A 146 -13.09 -3.53 -9.91
N TRP A 147 -13.11 -2.84 -8.78
CA TRP A 147 -13.12 -3.44 -7.45
C TRP A 147 -14.37 -4.30 -7.21
N ASP A 148 -15.53 -3.79 -7.62
CA ASP A 148 -16.80 -4.49 -7.48
C ASP A 148 -16.80 -5.78 -8.31
N GLU A 149 -16.33 -5.72 -9.57
CA GLU A 149 -16.15 -6.89 -10.43
C GLU A 149 -15.16 -7.89 -9.83
N PHE A 150 -14.02 -7.42 -9.29
CA PHE A 150 -13.06 -8.28 -8.59
C PHE A 150 -13.71 -9.00 -7.40
N CYS A 151 -14.54 -8.32 -6.62
CA CYS A 151 -15.29 -8.93 -5.52
C CYS A 151 -16.27 -10.00 -6.02
N GLN A 152 -17.04 -9.69 -7.08
CA GLN A 152 -18.01 -10.62 -7.67
C GLN A 152 -17.33 -11.90 -8.17
N ARG A 153 -16.22 -11.77 -8.91
CA ARG A 153 -15.44 -12.93 -9.41
C ARG A 153 -14.89 -13.81 -8.30
N ASN A 154 -14.57 -13.22 -7.15
CA ASN A 154 -14.08 -13.95 -5.99
C ASN A 154 -15.21 -14.39 -5.04
N ASN A 155 -16.47 -14.25 -5.44
CA ASN A 155 -17.65 -14.66 -4.69
C ASN A 155 -17.68 -14.06 -3.26
N VAL A 156 -17.24 -12.80 -3.12
CA VAL A 156 -17.30 -12.02 -1.88
C VAL A 156 -18.21 -10.81 -2.04
N PRO A 157 -18.80 -10.29 -0.95
CA PRO A 157 -19.71 -9.14 -1.02
C PRO A 157 -19.09 -7.89 -1.67
N VAL A 158 -19.94 -7.21 -2.45
CA VAL A 158 -19.66 -5.89 -3.06
C VAL A 158 -20.13 -4.78 -2.13
N GLY A 159 -19.40 -3.66 -2.11
CA GLY A 159 -19.79 -2.47 -1.34
C GLY A 159 -19.88 -2.68 0.17
N LEU A 160 -20.83 -1.98 0.80
CA LEU A 160 -21.17 -2.15 2.22
C LEU A 160 -21.96 -3.46 2.38
N VAL A 161 -21.39 -4.42 3.09
CA VAL A 161 -22.09 -5.65 3.44
C VAL A 161 -23.24 -5.29 4.37
N LYS A 162 -24.48 -5.63 4.00
CA LYS A 162 -25.71 -5.30 4.77
C LYS A 162 -25.76 -5.91 6.18
N SER A 163 -24.74 -6.66 6.61
CA SER A 163 -24.72 -7.41 7.87
C SER A 163 -24.08 -6.67 9.06
N TYR A 164 -23.94 -5.33 9.03
CA TYR A 164 -23.51 -4.58 10.22
C TYR A 164 -24.59 -4.48 11.31
N SER A 165 -25.72 -5.16 11.13
CA SER A 165 -26.64 -5.52 12.23
C SER A 165 -26.11 -6.76 12.95
N PHE A 166 -25.18 -6.56 13.89
CA PHE A 166 -24.91 -7.54 14.95
C PHE A 166 -25.77 -7.21 16.16
#